data_AF-A0A1I2LCQ6-F1
#
_entry.id   AF-A0A1I2LCQ6-F1
#
_cell.length_a   1.000
_cell.length_b   1.000
_cell.length_c   1.000
_cell.angle_alpha   90.00
_cell.angle_beta   90.00
_cell.angle_gamma   90.00
#
_symmetry.space_group_name_H-M   'P 1'
#
loop_
_entity.id
_entity.type
_entity.pdbx_description
1 polymer ?
#
loop_
_entity_poly.entity_id
_entity_poly.type
_entity_poly.pdbx_seq_one_letter_code
_entity_poly.pdbx_strand_id
1 'polypeptide(L)'
;MSYDFTIMILKIVLIFMLIGLCCKLRKIDFNSIFDTMIVSIPSAFLGGRIYHVVMNIDKYKLNIIDMLNISKGGFDNIGMIIGIFIGSWLYTVYKKYSLLDFMDIIAPALVLGDMVFNILSLGFSVNILMLIILMFITKVAQKSGVVITIYLILIFIVNII
;
A
#
# COMPACT_ATOMS: atom_id res chain seq x y z
N MET A 1 -0.55 0.89 23.40
CA MET A 1 -1.79 0.10 23.18
C MET A 1 -2.92 0.98 22.66
N SER A 2 -3.49 1.94 23.42
CA SER A 2 -4.57 2.79 22.86
C SER A 2 -4.12 3.81 21.80
N TYR A 3 -2.90 4.33 21.90
CA TYR A 3 -2.36 5.31 20.93
C TYR A 3 -2.02 4.69 19.57
N ASP A 4 -1.57 3.44 19.54
CA ASP A 4 -1.20 2.73 18.29
C ASP A 4 -2.41 2.55 17.36
N PHE A 5 -3.58 2.27 17.94
CA PHE A 5 -4.83 2.15 17.19
C PHE A 5 -5.29 3.49 16.60
N THR A 6 -5.19 4.57 17.38
CA THR A 6 -5.53 5.93 16.93
C THR A 6 -4.64 6.37 15.77
N ILE A 7 -3.34 6.09 15.84
CA ILE A 7 -2.38 6.40 14.78
C ILE A 7 -2.70 5.59 13.50
N MET A 8 -3.08 4.31 13.64
CA MET A 8 -3.48 3.47 12.50
C MET A 8 -4.72 4.02 11.78
N ILE A 9 -5.74 4.46 12.52
CA ILE A 9 -6.93 5.08 11.95
C ILE A 9 -6.57 6.37 11.21
N LEU A 10 -5.77 7.24 11.84
CA LEU A 10 -5.36 8.50 11.23
C LEU A 10 -4.59 8.29 9.92
N LYS A 11 -3.71 7.27 9.88
CA LYS A 11 -2.99 6.88 8.67
C LYS A 11 -3.94 6.49 7.54
N ILE A 12 -4.93 5.64 7.82
CA ILE A 12 -5.90 5.18 6.82
C ILE A 12 -6.71 6.37 6.28
N VAL A 13 -7.19 7.25 7.17
CA VAL A 13 -7.95 8.45 6.78
C VAL A 13 -7.11 9.38 5.89
N LEU A 14 -5.85 9.60 6.25
CA LEU A 14 -4.95 10.45 5.47
C LEU A 14 -4.67 9.88 4.08
N ILE A 15 -4.38 8.58 4.00
CA ILE A 15 -4.16 7.86 2.73
C ILE A 15 -5.39 8.04 1.83
N PHE A 16 -6.59 7.84 2.38
CA PHE A 16 -7.85 7.97 1.64
C PHE A 16 -8.07 9.40 1.12
N MET A 17 -7.81 10.41 1.95
CA MET A 17 -7.90 11.82 1.56
C MET A 17 -6.92 12.17 0.44
N LEU A 18 -5.68 11.68 0.52
CA LEU A 18 -4.66 11.88 -0.51
C LEU A 18 -5.06 11.24 -1.83
N ILE A 19 -5.60 10.01 -1.83
CA ILE A 19 -6.10 9.36 -3.04
C ILE A 19 -7.16 10.24 -3.72
N GLY A 20 -8.11 10.79 -2.95
CA GLY A 20 -9.14 11.69 -3.49
C GLY A 20 -8.57 12.95 -4.14
N LEU A 21 -7.53 13.54 -3.56
CA LEU A 21 -6.81 14.69 -4.14
C LEU A 21 -6.07 14.30 -5.42
N CYS A 22 -5.40 13.14 -5.42
CA CYS A 22 -4.66 12.61 -6.56
C CYS A 22 -5.57 12.31 -7.76
N CYS A 23 -6.77 11.76 -7.51
CA CYS A 23 -7.79 11.52 -8.53
C CYS A 23 -8.22 12.82 -9.21
N LYS A 24 -8.48 13.88 -8.43
CA LYS A 24 -8.84 15.21 -8.96
C LYS A 24 -7.73 15.82 -9.80
N LEU A 25 -6.46 15.66 -9.39
CA LEU A 25 -5.31 16.18 -10.12
C LEU A 25 -5.10 15.49 -11.48
N ARG A 26 -5.34 14.18 -11.55
CA ARG A 26 -5.16 13.38 -12.78
C ARG A 26 -6.42 13.19 -13.63
N LYS A 27 -7.57 13.73 -13.20
CA LYS A 27 -8.88 13.54 -13.86
C LYS A 27 -9.25 12.06 -14.03
N ILE A 28 -8.90 11.25 -13.04
CA ILE A 28 -9.26 9.83 -13.00
C ILE A 28 -10.46 9.66 -12.08
N ASP A 29 -11.40 8.81 -12.48
CA ASP A 29 -12.60 8.52 -11.70
C ASP A 29 -12.24 7.86 -10.37
N PHE A 30 -12.57 8.56 -9.28
CA PHE A 30 -12.36 8.06 -7.93
C PHE A 30 -13.08 6.73 -7.68
N ASN A 31 -14.27 6.54 -8.26
CA ASN A 31 -15.04 5.31 -8.13
C ASN A 31 -14.28 4.10 -8.68
N SER A 32 -13.63 4.23 -9.84
CA SER A 32 -12.85 3.16 -10.43
C SER A 32 -11.70 2.73 -9.52
N ILE A 33 -11.01 3.70 -8.91
CA ILE A 33 -9.91 3.43 -7.97
C ILE A 33 -10.43 2.81 -6.68
N PHE A 34 -11.52 3.33 -6.15
CA PHE A 34 -12.15 2.83 -4.93
C PHE A 34 -12.61 1.38 -5.10
N ASP A 35 -13.25 1.04 -6.22
CA ASP A 35 -13.64 -0.34 -6.53
C ASP A 35 -12.41 -1.26 -6.61
N THR A 36 -11.32 -0.76 -7.20
CA THR A 36 -10.06 -1.51 -7.27
C THR A 36 -9.49 -1.76 -5.89
N MET A 37 -9.56 -0.77 -4.99
CA MET A 37 -9.11 -0.92 -3.60
C MET A 37 -9.91 -2.01 -2.90
N ILE A 38 -11.23 -2.00 -3.04
CA ILE A 38 -12.11 -3.00 -2.44
C ILE A 38 -11.75 -4.41 -2.89
N VAL A 39 -11.38 -4.61 -4.16
CA VAL A 39 -10.97 -5.94 -4.68
C VAL A 39 -9.53 -6.28 -4.29
N SER A 40 -8.64 -5.30 -4.24
CA SER A 40 -7.22 -5.52 -3.92
C SER A 40 -7.00 -5.94 -2.46
N ILE A 41 -7.80 -5.43 -1.52
CA ILE A 41 -7.70 -5.74 -0.09
C ILE A 41 -7.89 -7.25 0.20
N PRO A 42 -8.99 -7.92 -0.19
CA PRO A 42 -9.16 -9.36 0.05
C PRO A 42 -8.11 -10.18 -0.69
N SER A 43 -7.70 -9.75 -1.89
CA SER A 43 -6.61 -10.37 -2.63
C SER A 43 -5.27 -10.28 -1.89
N ALA A 44 -5.00 -9.17 -1.21
CA ALA A 44 -3.81 -8.99 -0.36
C ALA A 44 -3.78 -9.99 0.79
N PHE A 45 -4.88 -10.14 1.52
CA PHE A 45 -4.97 -11.08 2.63
C PHE A 45 -4.82 -12.52 2.16
N LEU A 46 -5.44 -12.89 1.03
CA LEU A 46 -5.28 -14.21 0.43
C LEU A 46 -3.83 -14.46 -0.01
N GLY A 47 -3.22 -13.53 -0.74
CA GLY A 47 -1.83 -13.65 -1.20
C GLY A 47 -0.83 -13.74 -0.05
N GLY A 48 -1.03 -12.93 1.00
CA GLY A 48 -0.22 -12.99 2.22
C GLY A 48 -0.28 -14.34 2.92
N ARG A 49 -1.44 -15.00 2.90
CA ARG A 49 -1.60 -16.35 3.47
C ARG A 49 -0.98 -17.42 2.62
N ILE A 50 -1.22 -17.41 1.32
CA ILE A 50 -0.66 -18.40 0.40
C ILE A 50 0.86 -18.37 0.47
N TYR A 51 1.46 -17.17 0.43
CA TYR A 51 2.91 -17.01 0.51
C TYR A 51 3.48 -17.52 1.84
N HIS A 52 2.84 -17.18 2.96
CA HIS A 52 3.27 -17.63 4.29
C HIS A 52 3.23 -19.16 4.42
N VAL A 53 2.21 -19.81 3.87
CA VAL A 53 2.12 -21.28 3.86
C VAL A 53 3.20 -21.89 2.98
N VAL A 54 3.44 -21.34 1.78
CA VAL A 54 4.47 -21.84 0.86
C VAL A 54 5.87 -21.73 1.45
N MET A 55 6.19 -20.62 2.13
CA MET A 55 7.50 -20.45 2.76
C MET A 55 7.71 -21.30 4.00
N ASN A 56 6.64 -21.67 4.69
CA ASN A 56 6.71 -22.49 5.91
C ASN A 56 6.22 -23.93 5.67
N ILE A 57 6.24 -24.42 4.43
CA ILE A 57 5.61 -25.70 4.06
C ILE A 57 6.20 -26.88 4.86
N ASP A 58 7.50 -26.82 5.17
CA ASP A 58 8.21 -27.81 5.98
C ASP A 58 7.72 -27.85 7.44
N LYS A 59 7.29 -26.71 8.00
CA LYS A 59 6.73 -26.63 9.36
C LYS A 59 5.33 -27.24 9.42
N TYR A 60 4.57 -27.17 8.33
CA TYR A 60 3.19 -27.63 8.28
C TYR A 60 3.03 -29.12 7.99
N LYS A 61 4.13 -29.86 7.70
CA LYS A 61 4.16 -31.32 7.53
C LYS A 61 2.97 -31.89 6.74
N LEU A 62 2.54 -31.19 5.68
CA LEU A 62 1.41 -31.56 4.81
C LEU A 62 0.01 -31.58 5.45
N ASN A 63 -0.19 -31.02 6.65
CA ASN A 63 -1.53 -30.86 7.24
C ASN A 63 -2.26 -29.65 6.63
N ILE A 64 -3.02 -29.91 5.56
CA ILE A 64 -3.78 -28.90 4.78
C ILE A 64 -4.77 -28.11 5.68
N ILE A 65 -5.33 -28.76 6.71
CA ILE A 65 -6.28 -28.15 7.66
C ILE A 65 -5.60 -27.09 8.55
N ASP A 66 -4.32 -27.29 8.89
CA ASP A 66 -3.56 -26.32 9.70
C ASP A 66 -3.03 -25.16 8.84
N MET A 67 -2.82 -25.37 7.54
CA MET A 67 -2.39 -24.33 6.60
C MET A 67 -3.45 -23.25 6.37
N LEU A 68 -4.73 -23.64 6.39
CA LEU A 68 -5.87 -22.71 6.26
C LEU A 68 -6.27 -22.06 7.59
N ASN A 69 -5.63 -22.45 8.70
CA ASN A 69 -5.99 -21.95 10.01
C ASN A 69 -5.37 -20.56 10.26
N ILE A 70 -6.18 -19.52 10.05
CA ILE A 70 -5.80 -18.10 10.18
C ILE A 70 -5.29 -17.77 11.59
N SER A 71 -5.73 -18.51 12.62
CA SER A 71 -5.36 -18.29 14.03
C SER A 71 -3.98 -18.84 14.41
N LYS A 72 -3.38 -19.75 13.61
CA LYS A 72 -2.10 -20.42 13.97
C LYS A 72 -0.86 -19.81 13.31
N GLY A 73 -1.00 -18.81 12.44
CA GLY A 73 0.10 -18.21 11.71
C GLY A 73 -0.12 -16.74 11.37
N GLY A 74 0.96 -16.03 11.03
CA GLY A 74 0.93 -14.63 10.58
C GLY A 74 0.61 -14.48 9.08
N PHE A 75 0.66 -13.25 8.59
CA PHE A 75 0.64 -12.93 7.16
C PHE A 75 2.02 -12.42 6.75
N ASP A 76 2.51 -12.84 5.60
CA ASP A 76 3.76 -12.31 5.07
C ASP A 76 3.53 -11.06 4.21
N ASN A 77 4.28 -10.00 4.52
CA ASN A 77 4.18 -8.72 3.82
C ASN A 77 4.45 -8.84 2.31
N ILE A 78 5.44 -9.66 1.91
CA ILE A 78 5.77 -9.90 0.50
C ILE A 78 4.60 -10.55 -0.23
N GLY A 79 3.96 -11.54 0.40
CA GLY A 79 2.76 -12.19 -0.14
C GLY A 79 1.58 -11.23 -0.26
N MET A 80 1.44 -10.29 0.66
CA MET A 80 0.41 -9.25 0.58
C MET A 80 0.64 -8.32 -0.62
N ILE A 81 1.88 -7.87 -0.85
CA ILE A 81 2.22 -7.01 -1.99
C ILE A 81 1.91 -7.71 -3.32
N ILE A 82 2.29 -8.99 -3.43
CA ILE A 82 1.98 -9.81 -4.60
C ILE A 82 0.47 -9.97 -4.78
N GLY A 83 -0.27 -10.22 -3.69
CA GLY A 83 -1.73 -10.32 -3.69
C GLY A 83 -2.43 -9.03 -4.11
N ILE A 84 -1.94 -7.87 -3.67
CA ILE A 84 -2.44 -6.55 -4.09
C ILE A 84 -2.23 -6.36 -5.59
N PHE A 85 -1.04 -6.67 -6.09
CA PHE A 85 -0.69 -6.52 -7.49
C PHE A 85 -1.56 -7.39 -8.40
N ILE A 86 -1.78 -8.65 -8.03
CA ILE A 86 -2.63 -9.57 -8.79
C ILE A 86 -4.10 -9.12 -8.75
N GLY A 87 -4.58 -8.72 -7.58
CA GLY A 87 -5.97 -8.28 -7.40
C GLY A 87 -6.28 -7.00 -8.17
N SER A 88 -5.38 -6.01 -8.13
CA SER A 88 -5.52 -4.79 -8.93
C SER A 88 -5.38 -5.07 -10.42
N TRP A 89 -4.47 -5.97 -10.82
CA TRP A 89 -4.31 -6.35 -12.23
C TRP A 89 -5.55 -7.02 -12.81
N LEU A 90 -6.14 -8.00 -12.11
CA LEU A 90 -7.37 -8.64 -12.56
C LEU A 90 -8.51 -7.62 -12.71
N TYR A 91 -8.65 -6.68 -11.78
CA TYR A 91 -9.71 -5.67 -11.83
C TYR A 91 -9.50 -4.61 -12.91
N THR A 92 -8.26 -4.11 -13.05
CA THR A 92 -7.88 -3.14 -14.11
C THR A 92 -8.14 -3.70 -15.51
N VAL A 93 -7.80 -4.98 -15.73
CA VAL A 93 -8.07 -5.69 -16.99
C VAL A 93 -9.57 -5.83 -17.23
N TYR A 94 -10.34 -6.20 -16.21
CA TYR A 94 -11.80 -6.35 -16.32
C TYR A 94 -12.50 -5.03 -16.69
N LYS A 95 -12.08 -3.92 -16.07
CA LYS A 95 -12.66 -2.58 -16.29
C LYS A 95 -11.99 -1.76 -17.40
N LYS A 96 -10.93 -2.29 -18.03
CA LYS A 96 -10.20 -1.68 -19.15
C LYS A 96 -9.61 -0.28 -18.85
N TYR A 97 -9.11 -0.05 -17.64
CA TYR A 97 -8.32 1.16 -17.33
C TYR A 97 -6.88 0.77 -16.99
N SER A 98 -5.97 1.75 -17.04
CA SER A 98 -4.55 1.45 -16.93
C SER A 98 -4.17 1.14 -15.47
N LEU A 99 -3.47 0.02 -15.26
CA LEU A 99 -2.93 -0.34 -13.95
C LEU A 99 -1.85 0.65 -13.48
N LEU A 100 -1.14 1.26 -14.44
CA LEU A 100 -0.15 2.29 -14.20
C LEU A 100 -0.78 3.53 -13.56
N ASP A 101 -1.95 3.96 -14.03
CA ASP A 101 -2.68 5.10 -13.45
C ASP A 101 -3.12 4.83 -12.02
N PHE A 102 -3.56 3.60 -11.73
CA PHE A 102 -3.91 3.17 -10.38
C PHE A 102 -2.70 3.19 -9.45
N MET A 103 -1.58 2.60 -9.88
CA MET A 103 -0.34 2.57 -9.12
C MET A 103 0.22 3.98 -8.89
N ASP A 104 0.17 4.85 -9.89
CA ASP A 104 0.63 6.24 -9.81
C ASP A 104 -0.18 7.07 -8.80
N ILE A 105 -1.46 6.74 -8.60
CA ILE A 105 -2.31 7.41 -7.61
C ILE A 105 -2.07 6.86 -6.20
N ILE A 106 -1.79 5.56 -6.08
CA ILE A 106 -1.64 4.91 -4.78
C ILE A 106 -0.23 5.07 -4.19
N ALA A 107 0.80 5.04 -5.04
CA ALA A 107 2.18 5.20 -4.61
C ALA A 107 2.40 6.42 -3.69
N PRO A 108 1.96 7.65 -4.05
CA PRO A 108 2.07 8.81 -3.15
C PRO A 108 1.37 8.62 -1.82
N ALA A 109 0.17 8.07 -1.85
CA ALA A 109 -0.65 7.93 -0.66
C ALA A 109 0.00 6.96 0.33
N LEU A 110 0.54 5.83 -0.15
CA LEU A 110 1.22 4.85 0.70
C LEU A 110 2.48 5.42 1.36
N VAL A 111 3.35 6.08 0.59
CA VAL A 111 4.60 6.64 1.13
C VAL A 111 4.34 7.73 2.17
N LEU A 112 3.39 8.63 1.89
CA LEU A 112 3.01 9.66 2.84
C LEU A 112 2.37 9.08 4.10
N GLY A 113 1.56 8.02 3.96
CA GLY A 113 0.97 7.31 5.09
C GLY A 113 2.02 6.74 6.04
N ASP A 114 3.03 6.05 5.49
CA ASP A 114 4.10 5.47 6.31
C ASP A 114 5.02 6.52 6.93
N MET A 115 5.30 7.63 6.25
CA MET A 115 6.02 8.76 6.85
C MET A 115 5.28 9.35 8.04
N VAL A 116 3.96 9.58 7.91
CA VAL A 116 3.15 10.14 8.99
C VAL A 116 3.09 9.18 10.17
N PHE A 117 3.00 7.87 9.91
CA PHE A 117 3.09 6.85 10.95
C PHE A 117 4.42 6.91 11.71
N ASN A 118 5.55 6.96 11.01
CA ASN A 118 6.87 7.03 11.63
C ASN A 118 7.06 8.30 12.48
N ILE A 119 6.56 9.45 12.00
CA ILE A 119 6.60 10.72 12.75
C ILE A 119 5.82 10.62 14.06
N LEU A 120 4.60 10.06 14.01
CA LEU A 120 3.71 9.96 15.18
C LEU A 120 4.16 8.88 16.18
N SER A 121 4.74 7.78 15.70
CA SER A 121 5.07 6.61 16.54
C SER A 121 6.43 6.70 17.24
N LEU A 122 7.44 7.37 16.66
CA LEU A 122 8.82 7.30 17.15
C LEU A 122 9.37 8.62 17.73
N GLY A 123 8.58 9.68 17.75
CA GLY A 123 8.91 10.89 18.52
C GLY A 123 10.08 11.73 18.01
N PHE A 124 10.95 11.30 17.08
CA PHE A 124 11.81 12.17 16.23
C PHE A 124 12.60 11.36 15.17
N SER A 125 12.75 11.94 13.95
CA SER A 125 13.85 11.76 12.95
C SER A 125 13.39 11.78 11.47
N VAL A 126 12.08 11.81 11.17
CA VAL A 126 11.62 12.19 9.81
C VAL A 126 11.34 13.70 9.84
N ASN A 127 12.26 14.49 9.29
CA ASN A 127 12.21 15.95 9.33
C ASN A 127 10.91 16.43 8.67
N ILE A 128 10.11 17.30 9.32
CA ILE A 128 8.89 17.91 8.73
C ILE A 128 9.19 18.52 7.34
N LEU A 129 10.42 19.00 7.18
CA LEU A 129 10.96 19.47 5.91
C LEU A 129 10.90 18.41 4.80
N MET A 130 11.21 17.15 5.10
CA MET A 130 11.15 16.04 4.14
C MET A 130 9.70 15.72 3.73
N LEU A 131 8.74 15.84 4.65
CA LEU A 131 7.32 15.68 4.32
C LEU A 131 6.85 16.77 3.35
N ILE A 132 7.23 18.03 3.60
CA ILE A 132 6.89 19.17 2.72
C ILE A 132 7.54 19.01 1.34
N ILE A 133 8.83 18.63 1.30
CA ILE A 133 9.55 18.35 0.05
C ILE A 133 8.87 17.21 -0.71
N LEU A 134 8.49 16.14 -0.01
CA LEU A 134 7.80 15.02 -0.65
C LEU A 134 6.45 15.45 -1.20
N MET A 135 5.63 16.18 -0.44
CA MET A 135 4.37 16.73 -0.94
C MET A 135 4.57 17.57 -2.21
N PHE A 136 5.66 18.35 -2.29
CA PHE A 136 6.00 19.12 -3.48
C PHE A 136 6.40 18.21 -4.66
N ILE A 137 7.29 17.24 -4.43
CA ILE A 137 7.70 16.24 -5.43
C ILE A 137 6.49 15.44 -5.91
N THR A 138 5.56 15.08 -5.03
CA THR A 138 4.37 14.31 -5.37
C THR A 138 3.49 15.05 -6.37
N LYS A 139 3.28 16.35 -6.14
CA LYS A 139 2.49 17.24 -7.01
C LYS A 139 3.17 17.45 -8.36
N VAL A 140 4.51 17.55 -8.39
CA VAL A 140 5.29 17.69 -9.63
C VAL A 140 5.34 16.39 -10.42
N ALA A 141 5.62 15.26 -9.75
CA ALA A 141 5.70 13.93 -10.36
C ALA A 141 4.36 13.47 -10.93
N GLN A 142 3.24 13.80 -10.26
CA GLN A 142 1.91 13.49 -10.80
C GLN A 142 1.62 14.13 -12.15
N LYS A 143 2.25 15.28 -12.45
CA LYS A 143 2.10 15.98 -13.72
C LYS A 143 2.94 15.37 -14.85
N SER A 144 3.98 14.60 -14.53
CA SER A 144 4.95 14.07 -15.52
C SER A 144 4.71 12.62 -15.93
N GLY A 145 3.84 11.86 -15.24
CA GLY A 145 3.50 10.47 -15.62
C GLY A 145 4.58 9.42 -15.30
N VAL A 146 5.66 9.78 -14.59
CA VAL A 146 6.80 8.89 -14.24
C VAL A 146 6.83 8.60 -12.74
N VAL A 147 5.68 8.31 -12.13
CA VAL A 147 5.52 8.37 -10.67
C VAL A 147 6.08 7.12 -10.00
N ILE A 148 5.75 5.91 -10.47
CA ILE A 148 6.14 4.66 -9.80
C ILE A 148 7.66 4.52 -9.53
N THR A 149 8.52 4.86 -10.50
CA THR A 149 9.97 4.67 -10.38
C THR A 149 10.60 5.61 -9.34
N ILE A 150 10.11 6.85 -9.25
CA ILE A 150 10.61 7.86 -8.30
C ILE A 150 10.22 7.49 -6.86
N TYR A 151 9.04 6.90 -6.66
CA TYR A 151 8.58 6.53 -5.31
C TYR A 151 9.21 5.25 -4.78
N LEU A 152 9.48 4.26 -5.65
CA LEU A 152 10.25 3.08 -5.26
C LEU A 152 11.66 3.46 -4.77
N ILE A 153 12.31 4.42 -5.43
CA ILE A 153 13.60 4.97 -5.01
C ILE A 153 13.47 5.70 -3.67
N LEU A 154 12.37 6.44 -3.45
CA LEU A 154 12.14 7.22 -2.23
C LEU A 154 11.81 6.35 -1.01
N ILE A 155 11.03 5.28 -1.19
CA ILE A 155 10.79 4.25 -0.17
C ILE A 155 12.11 3.60 0.25
N PHE A 156 13.00 3.33 -0.71
CA PHE A 156 14.30 2.75 -0.44
C PHE A 156 15.19 3.69 0.39
N ILE A 157 15.15 5.00 0.12
CA ILE A 157 15.89 6.02 0.88
C ILE A 157 15.33 6.19 2.29
N VAL A 158 14.01 6.14 2.47
CA VAL A 158 13.35 6.36 3.77
C VAL A 158 13.49 5.16 4.71
N ASN A 159 13.58 3.93 4.19
CA ASN A 159 13.81 2.73 5.00
C ASN A 159 15.30 2.48 5.32
N ILE A 160 16.22 3.24 4.73
CA ILE A 160 17.69 3.12 4.95
C ILE A 160 18.19 4.04 6.07
N ILE A 161 17.40 5.03 6.49
CA ILE A 161 17.73 6.01 7.55
C ILE A 161 16.90 5.72 8.79
#